data_AF-A0ABD1SZ53-F1
#
_entry.id   AF-A0ABD1SZ53-F1
#
_cell.length_a   1.000
_cell.length_b   1.000
_cell.length_c   1.000
_cell.angle_alpha   90.00
_cell.angle_beta   90.00
_cell.angle_gamma   90.00
#
_symmetry.space_group_name_H-M   'P 1'
#
loop_
_entity.id
_entity.type
_entity.pdbx_description
1 polymer ?
#
loop_
_entity_poly.entity_id
_entity_poly.type
_entity_poly.pdbx_seq_one_letter_code
_entity_poly.pdbx_strand_id
1 'polypeptide(L)'
;MSAKRTRGERLPSPSSTEEEDPQIKRFDRCPVLIGKNVDLSSFTFDALSFHIEDLFEPMGWVGILTLDDKVYPSLVKNFYKKMIFSPETEITCFLKNKRIKITRDLICSLLRLESGGISLYTTKTIPHIEEEYDPVAACCRVTGKHFDAPTRLSSNQLTLTCRVLHNIIAHIIVPRKGHHDEVNHYDVFLLDSILLGRKLDFPYIMIQHMNSVPSGSRPKALPYGMILTKVFEHFGVSVLNTTALVPKATDTINILTLKRMKIFKENGQWVAKSKGFDDESGPSMLPFEAINDLHNTATTIQAQVGGIQATVGGLQSSVDGITHMLHALHSYLGTGFPPPPPPEI
;
A
#
# COMPACT_ATOMS: atom_id res chain seq x y z
N MET A 1 64.80 -58.87 13.07
CA MET A 1 63.33 -59.02 13.23
C MET A 1 62.74 -57.65 13.51
N SER A 2 62.16 -57.01 12.49
CA SER A 2 61.58 -55.66 12.58
C SER A 2 60.08 -55.78 12.38
N ALA A 3 59.30 -55.56 13.44
CA ALA A 3 57.85 -55.65 13.41
C ALA A 3 57.26 -54.24 13.26
N LYS A 4 56.74 -53.93 12.07
CA LYS A 4 55.96 -52.72 11.80
C LYS A 4 54.62 -52.81 12.53
N ARG A 5 54.35 -51.86 13.45
CA ARG A 5 53.01 -51.63 14.01
C ARG A 5 52.18 -50.78 13.03
N THR A 6 51.15 -51.38 12.47
CA THR A 6 50.08 -50.73 11.70
C THR A 6 49.19 -49.91 12.63
N ARG A 7 49.09 -48.60 12.39
CA ARG A 7 48.17 -47.68 13.07
C ARG A 7 46.82 -47.81 12.40
N GLY A 8 45.84 -48.38 13.11
CA GLY A 8 44.47 -48.51 12.61
C GLY A 8 43.86 -47.15 12.28
N GLU A 9 43.30 -47.05 11.07
CA GLU A 9 42.47 -45.93 10.64
C GLU A 9 41.16 -45.95 11.45
N ARG A 10 40.92 -44.86 12.18
CA ARG A 10 39.67 -44.63 12.89
C ARG A 10 38.72 -43.91 11.90
N LEU A 11 37.67 -44.59 11.47
CA LEU A 11 36.57 -43.99 10.70
C LEU A 11 36.00 -42.76 11.44
N PRO A 12 35.73 -41.63 10.75
CA PRO A 12 35.12 -40.48 11.40
C PRO A 12 33.65 -40.75 11.70
N SER A 13 33.25 -40.50 12.94
CA SER A 13 31.86 -40.47 13.39
C SER A 13 31.09 -39.32 12.73
N PRO A 14 29.79 -39.47 12.43
CA PRO A 14 28.99 -38.41 11.81
C PRO A 14 28.65 -37.34 12.86
N SER A 15 29.47 -36.31 12.98
CA SER A 15 29.08 -35.06 13.63
C SER A 15 28.43 -34.14 12.60
N SER A 16 27.18 -34.41 12.24
CA SER A 16 26.35 -33.45 11.50
C SER A 16 25.63 -32.54 12.49
N THR A 17 26.37 -31.67 13.18
CA THR A 17 25.81 -30.35 13.47
C THR A 17 25.84 -29.61 12.16
N GLU A 18 24.72 -29.59 11.45
CA GLU A 18 24.49 -28.61 10.38
C GLU A 18 24.74 -27.24 11.02
N GLU A 19 25.87 -26.62 10.69
CA GLU A 19 26.12 -25.23 11.07
C GLU A 19 25.09 -24.37 10.34
N GLU A 20 23.95 -24.13 11.00
CA GLU A 20 22.93 -23.22 10.50
C GLU A 20 23.59 -21.87 10.17
N ASP A 21 23.45 -21.47 8.90
CA ASP A 21 23.97 -20.23 8.33
C ASP A 21 23.74 -19.05 9.31
N PRO A 22 24.77 -18.28 9.68
CA PRO A 22 24.63 -17.07 10.50
C PRO A 22 23.53 -16.11 10.01
N GLN A 23 23.22 -16.10 8.70
CA GLN A 23 22.11 -15.34 8.12
C GLN A 23 20.71 -15.83 8.54
N ILE A 24 20.56 -17.09 8.93
CA ILE A 24 19.28 -17.69 9.38
C ILE A 24 19.04 -17.37 10.86
N LYS A 25 20.09 -17.32 11.68
CA LYS A 25 20.00 -17.04 13.13
C LYS A 25 19.53 -15.61 13.45
N ARG A 26 19.67 -14.65 12.53
CA ARG A 26 19.23 -13.25 12.76
C ARG A 26 17.72 -13.10 12.93
N PHE A 27 16.93 -14.03 12.39
CA PHE A 27 15.48 -14.02 12.49
C PHE A 27 14.94 -14.52 13.84
N ASP A 28 15.73 -15.31 14.59
CA ASP A 28 15.26 -15.89 15.86
C ASP A 28 15.00 -14.83 16.93
N ARG A 29 15.85 -13.80 16.97
CA ARG A 29 15.73 -12.66 17.89
C ARG A 29 14.86 -11.54 17.31
N CYS A 30 14.42 -11.65 16.06
CA CYS A 30 13.60 -10.65 15.40
C CYS A 30 12.14 -10.76 15.89
N PRO A 31 11.54 -9.70 16.45
CA PRO A 31 10.14 -9.74 16.87
C PRO A 31 9.21 -9.81 15.66
N VAL A 32 8.14 -10.60 15.78
CA VAL A 32 7.04 -10.60 14.81
C VAL A 32 6.09 -9.46 15.18
N LEU A 33 5.76 -8.62 14.20
CA LEU A 33 4.71 -7.63 14.36
C LEU A 33 3.37 -8.35 14.28
N ILE A 34 2.60 -8.28 15.38
CA ILE A 34 1.22 -8.76 15.39
C ILE A 34 0.43 -7.98 14.33
N GLY A 35 0.67 -6.67 14.23
CA GLY A 35 -0.08 -5.75 13.38
C GLY A 35 -1.08 -4.97 14.22
N LYS A 36 -1.85 -4.11 13.57
CA LYS A 36 -2.97 -3.39 14.17
C LYS A 36 -4.20 -3.47 13.30
N ASN A 37 -5.35 -3.20 13.89
CA ASN A 37 -6.60 -2.95 13.17
C ASN A 37 -7.17 -1.58 13.52
N VAL A 38 -8.24 -1.20 12.82
CA VAL A 38 -8.96 0.05 13.00
C VAL A 38 -10.38 -0.28 13.44
N ASP A 39 -10.80 0.27 14.57
CA ASP A 39 -12.22 0.31 14.92
C ASP A 39 -12.86 1.46 14.17
N LEU A 40 -13.44 1.16 12.99
CA LEU A 40 -14.06 2.17 12.13
C LEU A 40 -15.22 2.90 12.83
N SER A 41 -15.94 2.21 13.73
CA SER A 41 -17.05 2.78 14.50
C SER A 41 -16.59 3.79 15.56
N SER A 42 -15.33 3.71 16.02
CA SER A 42 -14.76 4.71 16.92
C SER A 42 -14.51 6.07 16.26
N PHE A 43 -14.58 6.15 14.93
CA PHE A 43 -14.36 7.37 14.15
C PHE A 43 -15.65 7.89 13.48
N THR A 44 -16.79 7.24 13.72
CA THR A 44 -18.09 7.70 13.24
C THR A 44 -18.67 8.67 14.27
N PHE A 45 -18.93 9.90 13.81
CA PHE A 45 -19.27 11.07 14.62
C PHE A 45 -18.09 11.69 15.37
N ASP A 46 -17.85 12.96 15.03
CA ASP A 46 -17.29 13.93 15.95
C ASP A 46 -15.79 13.80 16.27
N ALA A 47 -15.03 12.91 15.61
CA ALA A 47 -13.62 12.58 15.89
C ALA A 47 -12.58 13.20 14.93
N LEU A 48 -12.93 13.36 13.65
CA LEU A 48 -12.14 13.95 12.58
C LEU A 48 -13.13 14.54 11.56
N SER A 49 -12.71 15.50 10.74
CA SER A 49 -13.56 16.10 9.69
C SER A 49 -13.88 15.16 8.51
N PHE A 50 -13.57 13.88 8.63
CA PHE A 50 -13.74 12.85 7.61
C PHE A 50 -13.95 11.49 8.28
N HIS A 51 -14.64 10.58 7.60
CA HIS A 51 -14.68 9.18 8.00
C HIS A 51 -13.47 8.45 7.41
N ILE A 52 -12.76 7.68 8.26
CA ILE A 52 -11.61 6.89 7.79
C ILE A 52 -12.04 5.93 6.68
N GLU A 53 -13.24 5.38 6.78
CA GLU A 53 -13.80 4.47 5.76
C GLU A 53 -13.83 5.12 4.37
N ASP A 54 -14.35 6.34 4.25
CA ASP A 54 -14.44 7.09 2.98
C ASP A 54 -13.08 7.26 2.27
N LEU A 55 -11.99 7.35 3.04
CA LEU A 55 -10.65 7.47 2.48
C LEU A 55 -10.11 6.14 1.94
N PHE A 56 -10.53 5.00 2.51
CA PHE A 56 -9.99 3.68 2.18
C PHE A 56 -10.92 2.82 1.33
N GLU A 57 -12.20 3.17 1.23
CA GLU A 57 -13.19 2.53 0.39
C GLU A 57 -12.81 2.61 -1.11
N PRO A 58 -12.39 3.76 -1.69
CA PRO A 58 -11.96 3.83 -3.08
C PRO A 58 -10.75 2.96 -3.42
N MET A 59 -9.93 2.62 -2.42
CA MET A 59 -8.80 1.71 -2.57
C MET A 59 -9.19 0.23 -2.39
N GLY A 60 -10.39 -0.06 -1.87
CA GLY A 60 -10.81 -1.40 -1.49
C GLY A 60 -10.06 -1.95 -0.26
N TRP A 61 -9.53 -1.08 0.61
CA TRP A 61 -8.62 -1.47 1.70
C TRP A 61 -9.31 -1.65 3.07
N VAL A 62 -10.62 -1.43 3.15
CA VAL A 62 -11.39 -1.57 4.40
C VAL A 62 -11.21 -2.96 5.05
N GLY A 63 -11.12 -4.02 4.24
CA GLY A 63 -10.86 -5.39 4.71
C GLY A 63 -9.48 -5.57 5.34
N ILE A 64 -8.47 -4.79 4.93
CA ILE A 64 -7.13 -4.81 5.53
C ILE A 64 -7.15 -4.11 6.89
N LEU A 65 -7.89 -3.00 6.98
CA LEU A 65 -7.96 -2.20 8.21
C LEU A 65 -8.64 -2.94 9.36
N THR A 66 -9.52 -3.89 9.06
CA THR A 66 -10.37 -4.59 10.04
C THR A 66 -9.88 -6.00 10.38
N LEU A 67 -8.68 -6.40 9.95
CA LEU A 67 -8.11 -7.71 10.26
C LEU A 67 -7.94 -7.93 11.77
N ASP A 68 -8.41 -9.05 12.30
CA ASP A 68 -8.28 -9.39 13.73
C ASP A 68 -7.78 -10.84 13.93
N ASP A 69 -7.08 -11.37 12.93
CA ASP A 69 -6.58 -12.74 12.97
C ASP A 69 -5.51 -12.91 14.06
N LYS A 70 -5.51 -14.07 14.70
CA LYS A 70 -4.37 -14.51 15.53
C LYS A 70 -3.10 -14.59 14.69
N VAL A 71 -1.95 -14.47 15.35
CA VAL A 71 -0.62 -14.56 14.75
C VAL A 71 0.13 -15.75 15.33
N TYR A 72 0.84 -16.51 14.49
CA TYR A 72 1.71 -17.60 14.93
C TYR A 72 3.19 -17.22 14.75
N PRO A 73 3.86 -16.62 15.75
CA PRO A 73 5.17 -16.03 15.57
C PRO A 73 6.24 -17.02 15.11
N SER A 74 6.18 -18.28 15.57
CA SER A 74 7.14 -19.31 15.15
C SER A 74 6.99 -19.67 13.67
N LEU A 75 5.76 -19.72 13.14
CA LEU A 75 5.52 -19.93 11.71
C LEU A 75 5.97 -18.73 10.89
N VAL A 76 5.66 -17.51 11.33
CA VAL A 76 6.11 -16.28 10.66
C VAL A 76 7.64 -16.22 10.60
N LYS A 77 8.35 -16.47 11.71
CA LYS A 77 9.82 -16.53 11.71
C LYS A 77 10.37 -17.58 10.74
N ASN A 78 9.80 -18.79 10.76
CA ASN A 78 10.24 -19.86 9.87
C ASN A 78 9.95 -19.56 8.40
N PHE A 79 8.85 -18.85 8.11
CA PHE A 79 8.55 -18.35 6.78
C PHE A 79 9.61 -17.35 6.31
N TYR A 80 9.90 -16.29 7.08
CA TYR A 80 10.91 -15.29 6.70
C TYR A 80 12.32 -15.88 6.57
N LYS A 81 12.66 -16.92 7.35
CA LYS A 81 13.93 -17.66 7.22
C LYS A 81 14.07 -18.40 5.89
N LYS A 82 12.95 -18.85 5.30
CA LYS A 82 12.92 -19.78 4.17
C LYS A 82 12.30 -19.19 2.90
N MET A 83 11.81 -17.96 2.97
CA MET A 83 11.18 -17.31 1.84
C MET A 83 12.23 -17.00 0.76
N ILE A 84 11.88 -17.30 -0.48
CA ILE A 84 12.68 -16.99 -1.66
C ILE A 84 11.86 -16.00 -2.48
N PHE A 85 12.47 -14.86 -2.76
CA PHE A 85 11.91 -13.85 -3.62
C PHE A 85 12.29 -14.15 -5.07
N SER A 86 11.30 -14.28 -5.94
CA SER A 86 11.53 -14.27 -7.39
C SER A 86 11.48 -12.81 -7.85
N PRO A 87 12.31 -12.39 -8.83
CA PRO A 87 12.36 -11.01 -9.32
C PRO A 87 11.02 -10.41 -9.77
N GLU A 88 9.98 -11.22 -9.97
CA GLU A 88 8.72 -10.82 -10.59
C GLU A 88 7.49 -11.06 -9.68
N THR A 89 7.44 -10.39 -8.52
CA THR A 89 6.21 -10.23 -7.71
C THR A 89 5.69 -11.49 -7.00
N GLU A 90 6.55 -12.47 -6.73
CA GLU A 90 6.16 -13.67 -5.99
C GLU A 90 7.15 -14.04 -4.88
N ILE A 91 6.61 -14.65 -3.83
CA ILE A 91 7.37 -15.23 -2.74
C ILE A 91 7.04 -16.71 -2.64
N THR A 92 8.08 -17.56 -2.63
CA THR A 92 7.92 -18.99 -2.42
C THR A 92 8.56 -19.42 -1.10
N CYS A 93 7.99 -20.42 -0.44
CA CYS A 93 8.53 -20.95 0.81
C CYS A 93 8.13 -22.42 0.99
N PHE A 94 9.02 -23.26 1.49
CA PHE A 94 8.68 -24.62 1.91
C PHE A 94 8.63 -24.71 3.44
N LEU A 95 7.43 -24.88 4.00
CA LEU A 95 7.17 -24.84 5.44
C LEU A 95 6.28 -26.00 5.87
N LYS A 96 6.72 -26.80 6.86
CA LYS A 96 5.99 -27.97 7.39
C LYS A 96 5.37 -28.86 6.28
N ASN A 97 6.17 -29.25 5.29
CA ASN A 97 5.78 -30.07 4.14
C ASN A 97 4.74 -29.44 3.21
N LYS A 98 4.58 -28.11 3.24
CA LYS A 98 3.73 -27.36 2.32
C LYS A 98 4.58 -26.40 1.50
N ARG A 99 4.33 -26.36 0.19
CA ARG A 99 4.89 -25.35 -0.71
C ARG A 99 3.93 -24.16 -0.73
N ILE A 100 4.34 -23.07 -0.11
CA ILE A 100 3.63 -21.79 -0.08
C ILE A 100 4.11 -20.99 -1.31
N LYS A 101 3.16 -20.45 -2.06
CA LYS A 101 3.41 -19.51 -3.16
C LYS A 101 2.51 -18.29 -2.96
N ILE A 102 3.11 -17.15 -2.63
CA ILE A 102 2.40 -15.88 -2.47
C ILE A 102 2.55 -15.08 -3.76
N THR A 103 1.42 -14.78 -4.39
CA THR A 103 1.30 -13.90 -5.57
C THR A 103 0.37 -12.72 -5.24
N ARG A 104 0.34 -11.71 -6.12
CA ARG A 104 -0.61 -10.59 -6.01
C ARG A 104 -2.05 -11.09 -5.97
N ASP A 105 -2.42 -12.00 -6.87
CA ASP A 105 -3.76 -12.57 -6.96
C ASP A 105 -4.17 -13.35 -5.71
N LEU A 106 -3.23 -14.11 -5.11
CA LEU A 106 -3.52 -14.82 -3.86
C LEU A 106 -3.86 -13.82 -2.75
N ILE A 107 -3.06 -12.75 -2.59
CA ILE A 107 -3.31 -11.73 -1.57
C ILE A 107 -4.67 -11.06 -1.81
N CYS A 108 -4.99 -10.70 -3.06
CA CYS A 108 -6.30 -10.16 -3.40
C CYS A 108 -7.43 -11.12 -2.98
N SER A 109 -7.32 -12.40 -3.29
CA SER A 109 -8.35 -13.39 -2.96
C SER A 109 -8.52 -13.58 -1.44
N LEU A 110 -7.42 -13.63 -0.69
CA LEU A 110 -7.44 -13.86 0.76
C LEU A 110 -7.98 -12.67 1.53
N LEU A 111 -7.70 -11.46 1.05
CA LEU A 111 -8.05 -10.20 1.71
C LEU A 111 -9.29 -9.54 1.10
N ARG A 112 -9.89 -10.16 0.07
CA ARG A 112 -11.03 -9.64 -0.71
C ARG A 112 -10.76 -8.25 -1.27
N LEU A 113 -9.56 -8.07 -1.82
CA LEU A 113 -9.14 -6.81 -2.45
C LEU A 113 -9.44 -6.83 -3.93
N GLU A 114 -9.68 -5.65 -4.47
CA GLU A 114 -9.67 -5.44 -5.90
C GLU A 114 -8.22 -5.40 -6.42
N SER A 115 -7.99 -6.02 -7.57
CA SER A 115 -6.69 -5.91 -8.25
C SER A 115 -6.49 -4.52 -8.88
N GLY A 116 -5.23 -4.18 -9.15
CA GLY A 116 -4.84 -2.96 -9.84
C GLY A 116 -4.38 -1.83 -8.92
N GLY A 117 -4.17 -0.66 -9.53
CA GLY A 117 -3.57 0.50 -8.87
C GLY A 117 -2.07 0.62 -9.08
N ILE A 118 -1.49 1.70 -8.55
CA ILE A 118 -0.08 2.02 -8.69
C ILE A 118 0.77 0.97 -7.96
N SER A 119 1.63 0.28 -8.72
CA SER A 119 2.55 -0.74 -8.21
C SER A 119 3.93 -0.14 -7.93
N LEU A 120 4.05 0.58 -6.80
CA LEU A 120 5.28 1.28 -6.42
C LEU A 120 5.66 1.01 -4.97
N TYR A 121 6.92 0.67 -4.74
CA TYR A 121 7.51 0.55 -3.40
C TYR A 121 8.97 1.01 -3.42
N THR A 122 9.33 1.87 -2.46
CA THR A 122 10.73 2.28 -2.25
C THR A 122 11.02 2.47 -0.77
N THR A 123 12.28 2.25 -0.39
CA THR A 123 12.75 2.41 1.00
C THR A 123 13.65 3.63 1.20
N LYS A 124 14.28 4.13 0.13
CA LYS A 124 15.36 5.15 0.24
C LYS A 124 15.25 6.27 -0.78
N THR A 125 14.58 6.04 -1.91
CA THR A 125 14.45 7.05 -2.97
C THR A 125 13.12 7.76 -2.83
N ILE A 126 13.05 8.97 -3.39
CA ILE A 126 11.77 9.64 -3.59
C ILE A 126 10.98 8.83 -4.62
N PRO A 127 9.71 8.47 -4.35
CA PRO A 127 8.82 7.85 -5.31
C PRO A 127 8.77 8.67 -6.61
N HIS A 128 8.82 8.02 -7.76
CA HIS A 128 8.72 8.67 -9.05
C HIS A 128 7.63 7.98 -9.86
N ILE A 129 6.65 8.77 -10.29
CA ILE A 129 5.61 8.39 -11.23
C ILE A 129 5.46 9.60 -12.14
N GLU A 130 5.82 9.40 -13.40
CA GLU A 130 5.82 10.45 -14.40
C GLU A 130 4.43 11.09 -14.49
N GLU A 131 4.37 12.41 -14.38
CA GLU A 131 3.15 13.24 -14.43
C GLU A 131 2.05 12.96 -13.38
N GLU A 132 2.12 11.87 -12.62
CA GLU A 132 1.10 11.52 -11.61
C GLU A 132 1.48 11.91 -10.17
N TYR A 133 2.77 12.06 -9.87
CA TYR A 133 3.27 12.36 -8.52
C TYR A 133 4.27 13.52 -8.47
N ASP A 134 3.84 14.61 -7.84
CA ASP A 134 4.69 15.72 -7.45
C ASP A 134 5.04 15.64 -5.94
N PRO A 135 6.30 15.34 -5.59
CA PRO A 135 6.73 15.21 -4.20
C PRO A 135 6.70 16.51 -3.40
N VAL A 136 6.82 17.68 -4.05
CA VAL A 136 6.71 18.99 -3.39
C VAL A 136 5.26 19.25 -3.04
N ALA A 137 4.36 19.12 -4.01
CA ALA A 137 2.93 19.31 -3.78
C ALA A 137 2.38 18.29 -2.77
N ALA A 138 2.91 17.06 -2.74
CA ALA A 138 2.58 16.07 -1.73
C ALA A 138 3.00 16.51 -0.32
N CYS A 139 4.22 17.04 -0.14
CA CYS A 139 4.65 17.63 1.15
C CYS A 139 3.71 18.77 1.57
N CYS A 140 3.30 19.62 0.63
CA CYS A 140 2.39 20.71 0.91
C CYS A 140 1.01 20.22 1.37
N ARG A 141 0.41 19.24 0.67
CA ARG A 141 -0.92 18.70 1.02
C ARG A 141 -0.94 18.00 2.37
N VAL A 142 0.08 17.18 2.67
CA VAL A 142 0.08 16.39 3.93
C VAL A 142 0.37 17.22 5.18
N THR A 143 0.88 18.44 5.02
CA THR A 143 1.22 19.36 6.11
C THR A 143 0.34 20.61 6.19
N GLY A 144 -0.30 21.00 5.07
CA GLY A 144 -0.95 22.30 4.92
C GLY A 144 0.02 23.49 4.87
N LYS A 145 1.31 23.26 4.61
CA LYS A 145 2.36 24.29 4.57
C LYS A 145 3.04 24.34 3.21
N HIS A 146 3.59 25.48 2.84
CA HIS A 146 4.35 25.62 1.60
C HIS A 146 5.76 25.03 1.74
N PHE A 147 6.23 24.33 0.69
CA PHE A 147 7.58 23.80 0.56
C PHE A 147 8.10 24.08 -0.85
N ASP A 148 9.38 24.39 -0.99
CA ASP A 148 10.03 24.60 -2.29
C ASP A 148 10.73 23.33 -2.81
N ALA A 149 10.89 22.32 -1.96
CA ALA A 149 11.58 21.08 -2.28
C ALA A 149 11.03 19.89 -1.47
N PRO A 150 11.17 18.64 -1.99
CA PRO A 150 10.79 17.44 -1.24
C PRO A 150 11.58 17.33 0.05
N THR A 151 10.88 17.31 1.19
CA THR A 151 11.51 17.38 2.51
C THR A 151 11.14 16.15 3.34
N ARG A 152 12.08 15.66 4.17
CA ARG A 152 11.76 14.66 5.19
C ARG A 152 10.94 15.32 6.29
N LEU A 153 9.77 14.78 6.58
CA LEU A 153 8.85 15.37 7.53
C LEU A 153 8.89 14.64 8.87
N SER A 154 8.47 15.33 9.92
CA SER A 154 8.11 14.73 11.19
C SER A 154 6.59 14.58 11.30
N SER A 155 6.13 13.57 12.03
CA SER A 155 4.72 13.32 12.32
C SER A 155 4.02 14.55 12.92
N ASN A 156 4.73 15.40 13.68
CA ASN A 156 4.17 16.62 14.26
C ASN A 156 3.95 17.75 13.25
N GLN A 157 4.55 17.67 12.05
CA GLN A 157 4.33 18.65 10.97
C GLN A 157 3.13 18.30 10.09
N LEU A 158 2.63 17.05 10.18
CA LEU A 158 1.49 16.60 9.42
C LEU A 158 0.20 17.25 9.94
N THR A 159 -0.77 17.43 9.04
CA THR A 159 -2.15 17.75 9.45
C THR A 159 -2.69 16.67 10.38
N LEU A 160 -3.72 17.00 11.16
CA LEU A 160 -4.29 16.04 12.12
C LEU A 160 -4.74 14.75 11.43
N THR A 161 -5.42 14.88 10.30
CA THR A 161 -5.81 13.80 9.40
C THR A 161 -4.61 12.94 9.02
N CYS A 162 -3.56 13.56 8.48
CA CYS A 162 -2.37 12.85 8.04
C CYS A 162 -1.62 12.18 9.18
N ARG A 163 -1.69 12.69 10.42
CA ARG A 163 -1.12 12.01 11.59
C ARG A 163 -1.80 10.67 11.86
N VAL A 164 -3.13 10.62 11.77
CA VAL A 164 -3.91 9.39 11.96
C VAL A 164 -3.65 8.41 10.82
N LEU A 165 -3.68 8.89 9.58
CA LEU A 165 -3.37 8.08 8.40
C LEU A 165 -1.93 7.54 8.44
N HIS A 166 -0.96 8.33 8.89
CA HIS A 166 0.43 7.88 9.05
C HIS A 166 0.53 6.75 10.08
N ASN A 167 -0.28 6.81 11.15
CA ASN A 167 -0.35 5.72 12.13
C ASN A 167 -0.88 4.41 11.49
N ILE A 168 -1.94 4.51 10.68
CA ILE A 168 -2.50 3.38 9.91
C ILE A 168 -1.45 2.82 8.95
N ILE A 169 -0.80 3.68 8.16
CA ILE A 169 0.25 3.28 7.22
C ILE A 169 1.38 2.55 7.96
N ALA A 170 1.90 3.12 9.04
CA ALA A 170 3.07 2.59 9.72
C ALA A 170 2.83 1.30 10.54
N HIS A 171 1.57 0.98 10.84
CA HIS A 171 1.20 -0.21 11.62
C HIS A 171 0.43 -1.28 10.84
N ILE A 172 -0.21 -0.92 9.73
CA ILE A 172 -1.08 -1.82 8.95
C ILE A 172 -0.53 -1.98 7.52
N ILE A 173 -0.34 -0.88 6.78
CA ILE A 173 0.01 -0.94 5.35
C ILE A 173 1.48 -1.32 5.12
N VAL A 174 2.40 -0.64 5.82
CA VAL A 174 3.85 -0.88 5.80
C VAL A 174 4.36 -1.06 7.24
N PRO A 175 3.98 -2.15 7.94
CA PRO A 175 4.23 -2.29 9.37
C PRO A 175 5.71 -2.30 9.70
N ARG A 176 6.18 -1.34 10.49
CA ARG A 176 7.61 -1.22 10.84
C ARG A 176 7.82 -0.96 12.32
N LYS A 177 8.93 -1.47 12.85
CA LYS A 177 9.38 -1.22 14.23
C LYS A 177 10.38 -0.07 14.25
N GLY A 178 10.19 0.87 15.17
CA GLY A 178 11.07 2.02 15.36
C GLY A 178 10.30 3.21 15.88
N HIS A 179 10.92 4.39 15.82
CA HIS A 179 10.24 5.65 16.06
C HIS A 179 9.36 5.98 14.85
N HIS A 180 8.08 6.26 15.10
CA HIS A 180 7.10 6.65 14.09
C HIS A 180 6.97 8.18 14.00
N ASP A 181 7.97 8.91 14.49
CA ASP A 181 8.04 10.37 14.42
C ASP A 181 8.63 10.86 13.09
N GLU A 182 9.40 10.02 12.40
CA GLU A 182 9.92 10.30 11.06
C GLU A 182 8.91 9.82 10.01
N VAL A 183 8.62 10.68 9.04
CA VAL A 183 7.76 10.43 7.88
C VAL A 183 8.66 10.44 6.65
N ASN A 184 8.93 9.25 6.09
CA ASN A 184 9.82 9.13 4.94
C ASN A 184 9.11 9.49 3.62
N HIS A 185 9.85 9.62 2.52
CA HIS A 185 9.26 10.00 1.22
C HIS A 185 8.21 9.01 0.70
N TYR A 186 8.32 7.73 1.06
CA TYR A 186 7.31 6.73 0.70
C TYR A 186 6.05 6.88 1.57
N ASP A 187 6.18 7.22 2.85
CA ASP A 187 5.04 7.57 3.71
C ASP A 187 4.31 8.80 3.17
N VAL A 188 5.04 9.83 2.74
CA VAL A 188 4.45 11.03 2.09
C VAL A 188 3.67 10.65 0.84
N PHE A 189 4.22 9.78 -0.01
CA PHE A 189 3.54 9.28 -1.19
C PHE A 189 2.26 8.50 -0.86
N LEU A 190 2.30 7.62 0.15
CA LEU A 190 1.13 6.85 0.59
C LEU A 190 0.05 7.79 1.17
N LEU A 191 0.44 8.76 2.01
CA LEU A 191 -0.47 9.76 2.55
C LEU A 191 -1.13 10.58 1.44
N ASP A 192 -0.35 11.09 0.50
CA ASP A 192 -0.84 11.88 -0.63
C ASP A 192 -1.79 11.08 -1.52
N SER A 193 -1.45 9.82 -1.80
CA SER A 193 -2.28 8.91 -2.58
C SER A 193 -3.62 8.63 -1.90
N ILE A 194 -3.63 8.43 -0.57
CA ILE A 194 -4.87 8.26 0.21
C ILE A 194 -5.72 9.52 0.16
N LEU A 195 -5.12 10.70 0.35
CA LEU A 195 -5.85 11.99 0.30
C LEU A 195 -6.48 12.27 -1.07
N LEU A 196 -5.82 11.84 -2.14
CA LEU A 196 -6.28 12.04 -3.52
C LEU A 196 -7.14 10.88 -4.04
N GLY A 197 -7.38 9.84 -3.24
CA GLY A 197 -8.13 8.65 -3.65
C GLY A 197 -7.45 7.83 -4.75
N ARG A 198 -6.11 7.92 -4.90
CA ARG A 198 -5.38 7.12 -5.88
C ARG A 198 -5.37 5.64 -5.46
N LYS A 199 -5.84 4.76 -6.35
CA LYS A 199 -5.79 3.31 -6.10
C LYS A 199 -4.35 2.81 -6.09
N LEU A 200 -3.96 2.15 -5.02
CA LEU A 200 -2.63 1.59 -4.80
C LEU A 200 -2.68 0.06 -4.79
N ASP A 201 -1.66 -0.59 -5.35
CA ASP A 201 -1.56 -2.04 -5.34
C ASP A 201 -0.97 -2.55 -4.01
N PHE A 202 -1.82 -2.75 -3.01
CA PHE A 202 -1.41 -3.29 -1.72
C PHE A 202 -0.66 -4.64 -1.83
N PRO A 203 -1.15 -5.65 -2.58
CA PRO A 203 -0.39 -6.88 -2.79
C PRO A 203 1.06 -6.68 -3.23
N TYR A 204 1.30 -5.79 -4.21
CA TYR A 204 2.64 -5.44 -4.66
C TYR A 204 3.46 -4.79 -3.53
N ILE A 205 2.88 -3.81 -2.83
CA ILE A 205 3.51 -3.12 -1.70
C ILE A 205 3.90 -4.13 -0.61
N MET A 206 3.00 -5.05 -0.27
CA MET A 206 3.21 -6.07 0.75
C MET A 206 4.38 -6.99 0.38
N ILE A 207 4.42 -7.50 -0.85
CA ILE A 207 5.47 -8.39 -1.35
C ILE A 207 6.83 -7.68 -1.38
N GLN A 208 6.89 -6.46 -1.91
CA GLN A 208 8.14 -5.69 -1.97
C GLN A 208 8.63 -5.29 -0.57
N HIS A 209 7.73 -4.95 0.35
CA HIS A 209 8.09 -4.68 1.73
C HIS A 209 8.68 -5.92 2.40
N MET A 210 8.06 -7.10 2.27
CA MET A 210 8.64 -8.34 2.79
C MET A 210 10.02 -8.61 2.21
N ASN A 211 10.23 -8.41 0.91
CA ASN A 211 11.53 -8.58 0.25
C ASN A 211 12.60 -7.60 0.78
N SER A 212 12.21 -6.42 1.25
CA SER A 212 13.16 -5.45 1.82
C SER A 212 13.60 -5.77 3.25
N VAL A 213 12.90 -6.66 3.97
CA VAL A 213 13.20 -7.01 5.37
C VAL A 213 14.57 -7.68 5.54
N PRO A 214 14.97 -8.68 4.70
CA PRO A 214 16.26 -9.34 4.81
C PRO A 214 17.47 -8.50 4.38
N SER A 215 17.27 -7.34 3.74
CA SER A 215 18.34 -6.53 3.13
C SER A 215 19.26 -5.82 4.14
N GLY A 216 18.99 -5.88 5.45
CA GLY A 216 19.83 -5.33 6.51
C GLY A 216 20.62 -6.39 7.29
N SER A 217 21.68 -5.98 7.99
CA SER A 217 22.50 -6.86 8.84
C SER A 217 21.68 -7.54 9.96
N ARG A 218 20.62 -6.88 10.45
CA ARG A 218 19.59 -7.47 11.33
C ARG A 218 18.21 -6.85 11.03
N PRO A 219 17.20 -7.65 10.64
CA PRO A 219 15.83 -7.14 10.52
C PRO A 219 15.33 -6.68 11.90
N LYS A 220 14.67 -5.51 11.95
CA LYS A 220 14.16 -4.94 13.21
C LYS A 220 12.87 -5.61 13.68
N ALA A 221 12.04 -6.05 12.74
CA ALA A 221 10.83 -6.81 12.98
C ALA A 221 10.36 -7.54 11.70
N LEU A 222 9.46 -8.51 11.87
CA LEU A 222 8.84 -9.26 10.77
C LEU A 222 7.38 -8.82 10.60
N PRO A 223 7.02 -8.14 9.50
CA PRO A 223 5.68 -7.61 9.29
C PRO A 223 4.66 -8.69 8.87
N TYR A 224 3.39 -8.27 8.84
CA TYR A 224 2.25 -9.00 8.27
C TYR A 224 1.85 -10.29 8.98
N GLY A 225 1.99 -10.35 10.32
CA GLY A 225 1.65 -11.55 11.10
C GLY A 225 0.22 -12.07 10.89
N MET A 226 -0.77 -11.18 10.85
CA MET A 226 -2.18 -11.55 10.61
C MET A 226 -2.40 -12.09 9.19
N ILE A 227 -1.88 -11.39 8.17
CA ILE A 227 -2.02 -11.79 6.77
C ILE A 227 -1.31 -13.12 6.50
N LEU A 228 -0.10 -13.31 7.05
CA LEU A 228 0.62 -14.58 6.92
C LEU A 228 -0.12 -15.74 7.59
N THR A 229 -0.91 -15.49 8.63
CA THR A 229 -1.76 -16.52 9.23
C THR A 229 -2.83 -16.99 8.24
N LYS A 230 -3.50 -16.07 7.54
CA LYS A 230 -4.44 -16.44 6.46
C LYS A 230 -3.75 -17.24 5.33
N VAL A 231 -2.52 -16.88 4.98
CA VAL A 231 -1.70 -17.63 4.01
C VAL A 231 -1.43 -19.05 4.51
N PHE A 232 -1.03 -19.22 5.77
CA PHE A 232 -0.76 -20.54 6.34
C PHE A 232 -2.02 -21.42 6.36
N GLU A 233 -3.16 -20.84 6.69
CA GLU A 233 -4.46 -21.53 6.68
C GLU A 233 -4.85 -21.96 5.26
N HIS A 234 -4.70 -21.07 4.28
CA HIS A 234 -4.96 -21.37 2.86
C HIS A 234 -4.15 -22.58 2.35
N PHE A 235 -2.85 -22.66 2.69
CA PHE A 235 -1.98 -23.77 2.29
C PHE A 235 -2.07 -25.00 3.20
N GLY A 236 -2.92 -24.98 4.24
CA GLY A 236 -3.05 -26.08 5.20
C GLY A 236 -1.76 -26.35 6.00
N VAL A 237 -1.00 -25.31 6.32
CA VAL A 237 0.19 -25.43 7.16
C VAL A 237 -0.25 -25.73 8.59
N SER A 238 0.24 -26.84 9.15
CA SER A 238 -0.15 -27.24 10.50
C SER A 238 0.28 -26.22 11.55
N VAL A 239 -0.67 -25.77 12.37
CA VAL A 239 -0.45 -24.89 13.54
C VAL A 239 -0.22 -25.69 14.83
N LEU A 240 -0.17 -27.02 14.75
CA LEU A 240 0.12 -27.87 15.90
C LEU A 240 1.49 -27.50 16.50
N ASN A 241 1.55 -27.47 17.82
CA ASN A 241 2.73 -27.08 18.61
C ASN A 241 3.21 -25.65 18.32
N THR A 242 2.29 -24.75 17.91
CA THR A 242 2.60 -23.32 17.75
C THR A 242 1.74 -22.49 18.68
N THR A 243 2.36 -21.55 19.39
CA THR A 243 1.65 -20.58 20.23
C THR A 243 1.02 -19.50 19.35
N ALA A 244 -0.28 -19.28 19.51
CA ALA A 244 -0.99 -18.17 18.91
C ALA A 244 -0.88 -16.91 19.80
N LEU A 245 -0.69 -15.76 19.19
CA LEU A 245 -0.88 -14.44 19.79
C LEU A 245 -2.14 -13.83 19.21
N VAL A 246 -3.09 -13.48 20.07
CA VAL A 246 -4.32 -12.79 19.66
C VAL A 246 -4.09 -11.27 19.76
N PRO A 247 -4.53 -10.46 18.78
CA PRO A 247 -4.51 -9.00 18.90
C PRO A 247 -5.20 -8.56 20.20
N LYS A 248 -4.62 -7.56 20.87
CA LYS A 248 -5.16 -6.98 22.10
C LYS A 248 -5.91 -5.69 21.78
N ALA A 249 -6.71 -5.19 22.73
CA ALA A 249 -7.33 -3.86 22.61
C ALA A 249 -6.33 -2.70 22.39
N THR A 250 -5.05 -2.88 22.76
CA THR A 250 -3.97 -1.91 22.48
C THR A 250 -3.48 -1.94 21.04
N ASP A 251 -3.77 -3.03 20.32
CA ASP A 251 -3.44 -3.23 18.92
C ASP A 251 -4.56 -2.69 17.99
N THR A 252 -5.62 -2.12 18.57
CA THR A 252 -6.68 -1.42 17.84
C THR A 252 -6.45 0.10 17.81
N ILE A 253 -6.44 0.66 16.60
CA ILE A 253 -6.49 2.09 16.33
C ILE A 253 -7.94 2.53 16.52
N ASN A 254 -8.16 3.38 17.52
CA ASN A 254 -9.45 3.90 17.95
C ASN A 254 -9.27 5.28 18.60
N ILE A 255 -10.32 5.81 19.22
CA ILE A 255 -10.27 7.10 19.90
C ILE A 255 -9.22 7.18 21.02
N LEU A 256 -8.91 6.07 21.69
CA LEU A 256 -7.85 6.04 22.71
C LEU A 256 -6.46 6.18 22.09
N THR A 257 -6.28 5.73 20.86
CA THR A 257 -5.04 5.97 20.10
C THR A 257 -4.85 7.46 19.81
N LEU A 258 -5.92 8.20 19.49
CA LEU A 258 -5.84 9.66 19.36
C LEU A 258 -5.36 10.34 20.65
N LYS A 259 -5.90 9.93 21.81
CA LYS A 259 -5.45 10.44 23.12
C LYS A 259 -3.95 10.18 23.36
N ARG A 260 -3.45 8.99 22.99
CA ARG A 260 -2.01 8.65 23.07
C ARG A 260 -1.16 9.51 22.13
N MET A 261 -1.73 9.91 20.99
CA MET A 261 -1.11 10.85 20.04
C MET A 261 -1.24 12.32 20.48
N LYS A 262 -1.82 12.59 21.66
CA LYS A 262 -2.10 13.93 22.19
C LYS A 262 -3.05 14.74 21.32
N ILE A 263 -3.99 14.06 20.71
CA ILE A 263 -5.07 14.62 19.91
C ILE A 263 -6.31 14.61 20.81
N PHE A 264 -6.87 15.79 21.06
CA PHE A 264 -8.00 15.99 21.97
C PHE A 264 -9.04 16.92 21.35
N LYS A 265 -10.28 16.83 21.82
CA LYS A 265 -11.34 17.75 21.45
C LYS A 265 -11.37 18.92 22.42
N GLU A 266 -11.23 20.14 21.92
CA GLU A 266 -11.35 21.39 22.66
C GLU A 266 -12.35 22.30 21.94
N ASN A 267 -13.36 22.81 22.67
CA ASN A 267 -14.42 23.67 22.13
C ASN A 267 -15.11 23.09 20.87
N GLY A 268 -15.28 21.78 20.81
CA GLY A 268 -15.89 21.10 19.65
C GLY A 268 -14.93 20.77 18.51
N GLN A 269 -13.69 21.25 18.55
CA GLN A 269 -12.68 21.04 17.49
C GLN A 269 -11.55 20.13 17.96
N TRP A 270 -10.96 19.37 17.04
CA TRP A 270 -9.81 18.53 17.37
C TRP A 270 -8.50 19.27 17.25
N VAL A 271 -7.72 19.25 18.32
CA VAL A 271 -6.44 19.93 18.41
C VAL A 271 -5.35 18.95 18.87
N ALA A 272 -4.15 19.18 18.37
CA ALA A 272 -2.96 18.45 18.74
C ALA A 272 -2.13 19.27 19.73
N LYS A 273 -1.89 18.75 20.94
CA LYS A 273 -1.01 19.41 21.91
C LYS A 273 0.43 18.93 21.76
N SER A 274 1.32 19.78 21.22
CA SER A 274 2.77 19.57 21.28
C SER A 274 3.32 20.08 22.62
N LYS A 275 4.51 19.61 23.04
CA LYS A 275 5.26 20.26 24.11
C LYS A 275 6.10 21.37 23.47
N GLY A 276 5.90 22.63 23.89
CA GLY A 276 6.86 23.73 23.67
C GLY A 276 6.98 24.27 22.24
N PHE A 277 5.87 24.60 21.58
CA PHE A 277 5.90 25.51 20.44
C PHE A 277 5.17 26.78 20.85
N ASP A 278 5.91 27.90 20.88
CA ASP A 278 5.39 29.20 21.30
C ASP A 278 4.28 29.68 20.34
N ASP A 279 3.27 30.28 20.96
CA ASP A 279 1.95 30.62 20.45
C ASP A 279 1.96 31.89 19.58
N GLU A 280 2.94 32.03 18.66
CA GLU A 280 3.06 33.21 17.77
C GLU A 280 2.88 32.90 16.28
N SER A 281 2.33 31.75 15.94
CA SER A 281 1.78 31.50 14.61
C SER A 281 0.40 30.88 14.79
N GLY A 282 -0.62 31.73 14.87
CA GLY A 282 -2.02 31.31 14.82
C GLY A 282 -2.25 30.35 13.64
N PRO A 283 -3.27 29.49 13.71
CA PRO A 283 -3.49 28.46 12.70
C PRO A 283 -3.80 29.14 11.36
N SER A 284 -2.82 29.23 10.47
CA SER A 284 -3.08 29.35 9.03
C SER A 284 -3.53 27.99 8.51
N MET A 285 -4.61 27.44 9.08
CA MET A 285 -5.32 26.34 8.47
C MET A 285 -6.26 26.94 7.45
N LEU A 286 -6.09 26.59 6.18
CA LEU A 286 -7.26 26.53 5.31
C LEU A 286 -8.17 25.46 5.95
N PRO A 287 -9.45 25.77 6.26
CA PRO A 287 -10.36 24.80 6.84
C PRO A 287 -10.39 23.54 5.97
N PHE A 288 -10.37 22.36 6.56
CA PHE A 288 -10.51 21.09 5.83
C PHE A 288 -11.77 21.06 4.95
N GLU A 289 -12.82 21.79 5.36
CA GLU A 289 -13.99 22.09 4.52
C GLU A 289 -13.58 22.67 3.16
N ALA A 290 -12.66 23.64 3.11
CA ALA A 290 -12.16 24.20 1.86
C ALA A 290 -11.38 23.19 0.99
N ILE A 291 -10.69 22.21 1.60
CA ILE A 291 -9.99 21.13 0.86
C ILE A 291 -10.99 20.10 0.32
N ASN A 292 -11.99 19.73 1.12
CA ASN A 292 -13.02 18.79 0.72
C ASN A 292 -13.94 19.41 -0.34
N ASP A 293 -14.26 20.70 -0.20
CA ASP A 293 -14.95 21.49 -1.21
C ASP A 293 -14.13 21.54 -2.50
N LEU A 294 -12.81 21.71 -2.41
CA LEU A 294 -11.92 21.64 -3.58
C LEU A 294 -11.95 20.26 -4.24
N HIS A 295 -11.90 19.18 -3.45
CA HIS A 295 -11.93 17.81 -3.94
C HIS A 295 -13.28 17.48 -4.61
N ASN A 296 -14.39 17.82 -3.96
CA ASN A 296 -15.74 17.65 -4.50
C ASN A 296 -15.94 18.46 -5.78
N THR A 297 -15.40 19.69 -5.82
CA THR A 297 -15.39 20.52 -7.02
C THR A 297 -14.56 19.87 -8.13
N ALA A 298 -13.38 19.34 -7.81
CA ALA A 298 -12.52 18.66 -8.78
C ALA A 298 -13.20 17.41 -9.36
N THR A 299 -13.86 16.59 -8.53
CA THR A 299 -14.62 15.40 -8.95
C THR A 299 -15.79 15.80 -9.85
N THR A 300 -16.49 16.89 -9.51
CA THR A 300 -17.59 17.43 -10.34
C THR A 300 -17.09 17.91 -11.70
N ILE A 301 -15.95 18.61 -11.72
CA ILE A 301 -15.31 19.06 -12.96
C ILE A 301 -14.88 17.86 -13.80
N GLN A 302 -14.29 16.83 -13.21
CA GLN A 302 -13.89 15.61 -13.93
C GLN A 302 -15.10 14.91 -14.58
N ALA A 303 -16.23 14.82 -13.86
CA ALA A 303 -17.47 14.26 -14.40
C ALA A 303 -18.00 15.10 -15.58
N GLN A 304 -17.97 16.44 -15.46
CA GLN A 304 -18.37 17.35 -16.55
C GLN A 304 -17.46 17.22 -17.78
N VAL A 305 -16.15 17.14 -17.58
CA VAL A 305 -15.18 16.94 -18.66
C VAL A 305 -15.44 15.62 -19.37
N GLY A 306 -15.75 14.54 -18.65
CA GLY A 306 -16.14 13.25 -19.25
C GLY A 306 -17.40 13.36 -20.13
N GLY A 307 -18.42 14.10 -19.68
CA GLY A 307 -19.62 14.37 -20.46
C GLY A 307 -19.37 15.19 -21.73
N ILE A 308 -18.50 16.21 -21.64
CA ILE A 308 -18.07 17.01 -22.79
C ILE A 308 -17.30 16.14 -23.80
N GLN A 309 -16.36 15.32 -23.34
CA GLN A 309 -15.60 14.41 -24.20
C GLN A 309 -16.52 13.43 -24.95
N ALA A 310 -17.53 12.87 -24.29
CA ALA A 310 -18.53 12.01 -24.94
C ALA A 310 -19.31 12.75 -26.03
N THR A 311 -19.70 14.00 -25.77
CA THR A 311 -20.42 14.86 -26.73
C THR A 311 -19.54 15.18 -27.94
N VAL A 312 -18.27 15.54 -27.70
CA VAL A 312 -17.28 15.79 -28.75
C VAL A 312 -17.06 14.54 -29.61
N GLY A 313 -16.96 13.36 -29.00
CA GLY A 313 -16.86 12.09 -29.74
C GLY A 313 -18.07 11.79 -30.64
N GLY A 314 -19.28 12.10 -30.16
CA GLY A 314 -20.52 11.97 -30.95
C GLY A 314 -20.59 12.95 -32.13
N LEU A 315 -20.16 14.20 -31.92
CA LEU A 315 -20.07 15.20 -32.99
C LEU A 315 -19.02 14.81 -34.03
N GLN A 316 -17.84 14.35 -33.61
CA GLN A 316 -16.81 13.87 -34.52
C GLN A 316 -17.32 12.74 -35.41
N SER A 317 -18.02 11.76 -34.83
CA SER A 317 -18.63 10.66 -35.58
C SER A 317 -19.64 11.15 -36.62
N SER A 318 -20.40 12.21 -36.31
CA SER A 318 -21.34 12.82 -37.25
C SER A 318 -20.64 13.57 -38.39
N VAL A 319 -19.56 14.30 -38.07
CA VAL A 319 -18.71 14.98 -39.07
C VAL A 319 -18.08 13.96 -40.01
N ASP A 320 -17.57 12.86 -39.49
CA ASP A 320 -16.98 11.78 -40.29
C ASP A 320 -18.04 11.15 -41.21
N GLY A 321 -19.26 10.94 -40.70
CA GLY A 321 -20.40 10.46 -41.50
C GLY A 321 -20.78 11.40 -42.64
N ILE A 322 -20.86 12.72 -42.38
CA ILE A 322 -21.13 13.73 -43.42
C ILE A 322 -20.01 13.76 -44.45
N THR A 323 -18.75 13.70 -44.00
CA THR A 323 -17.58 13.66 -44.87
C THR A 323 -17.62 12.45 -45.80
N HIS A 324 -17.99 11.27 -45.27
CA HIS A 324 -18.19 10.06 -46.06
C HIS A 324 -19.30 10.21 -47.10
N MET A 325 -20.44 10.81 -46.74
CA MET A 325 -21.54 11.06 -47.68
C MET A 325 -21.15 12.04 -48.79
N LEU A 326 -20.41 13.10 -48.46
CA LEU A 326 -19.89 14.06 -49.46
C LEU A 326 -18.93 13.38 -50.43
N HIS A 327 -18.02 12.52 -49.94
CA HIS A 327 -17.15 11.72 -50.81
C HIS A 327 -17.95 10.79 -51.74
N ALA A 328 -18.99 10.14 -51.22
CA ALA A 328 -19.86 9.28 -52.03
C ALA A 328 -20.59 10.07 -53.13
N LEU A 329 -21.10 11.26 -52.82
CA LEU A 329 -21.74 12.15 -53.80
C LEU A 329 -20.76 12.66 -54.85
N HIS A 330 -19.56 13.08 -54.45
CA HIS A 330 -18.51 13.46 -55.41
C HIS A 330 -18.12 12.30 -56.33
N SER A 331 -18.04 11.07 -55.81
CA SER A 331 -17.80 9.89 -56.62
C SER A 331 -18.94 9.64 -57.62
N TYR A 332 -20.20 9.80 -57.20
CA TYR A 332 -21.37 9.61 -58.04
C TYR A 332 -21.50 10.66 -59.16
N LEU A 333 -21.18 11.92 -58.85
CA LEU A 333 -21.19 13.01 -59.83
C LEU A 333 -19.95 12.97 -60.76
N GLY A 334 -18.83 12.41 -60.30
CA GLY A 334 -17.62 12.20 -61.09
C GLY A 334 -17.74 11.05 -62.11
N THR A 335 -18.65 10.11 -61.90
CA THR A 335 -19.05 9.13 -62.91
C THR A 335 -20.09 9.76 -63.83
N GLY A 336 -19.64 10.33 -64.94
CA GLY A 336 -20.49 10.97 -65.94
C GLY A 336 -21.66 10.08 -66.38
N PHE A 337 -22.81 10.72 -66.65
CA PHE A 337 -23.99 10.06 -67.22
C PHE A 337 -23.59 9.12 -68.36
N PRO A 338 -24.09 7.88 -68.39
CA PRO A 338 -23.84 7.01 -69.53
C PRO A 338 -24.36 7.68 -70.80
N PRO A 339 -23.61 7.66 -71.92
CA PRO A 339 -24.04 8.31 -73.15
C PRO A 339 -25.38 7.71 -73.60
N PRO A 340 -26.27 8.53 -74.16
CA PRO A 340 -27.56 8.05 -74.62
C PRO A 340 -27.39 6.95 -75.68
N PRO A 341 -28.29 5.95 -75.71
CA PRO A 341 -28.20 4.87 -76.68
C PRO A 341 -28.28 5.43 -78.11
N PRO A 342 -27.55 4.84 -79.08
CA PRO A 342 -27.57 5.29 -80.45
C PRO A 342 -28.98 5.18 -81.04
N PRO A 343 -29.39 6.11 -81.91
CA PRO A 343 -30.71 6.06 -82.55
C PRO A 343 -30.83 4.81 -83.42
N GLU A 344 -31.91 4.05 -83.24
CA GLU A 344 -32.27 2.94 -84.11
C GLU A 344 -32.58 3.48 -85.52
N ILE A 345 -31.85 2.99 -86.51
CA ILE A 345 -32.12 3.17 -87.95
C ILE A 345 -32.46 1.80 -88.52
#